data_AF-A0A2P5WZ56-F1
#
_entry.id   AF-A0A2P5WZ56-F1
#
_cell.length_a   1.000
_cell.length_b   1.000
_cell.length_c   1.000
_cell.angle_alpha   90.00
_cell.angle_beta   90.00
_cell.angle_gamma   90.00
#
_symmetry.space_group_name_H-M   'P 1'
#
loop_
_entity.id
_entity.type
_entity.pdbx_description
1 polymer ?
#
loop_
_entity_poly.entity_id
_entity_poly.type
_entity_poly.pdbx_seq_one_letter_code
_entity_poly.pdbx_strand_id
1 'polypeptide(L)'
;MMKRLQLFIAAFAILAFNPLLALASDHIPLQDFCVAINDTKNGAVFVNGKFCKDPKLANAEDFFYLGLNIPRNTSNSIGSTVNLVNVAQISGLNTLGLSLARVDYAPYGGLNPPHTHPRATEILVVLEGTLYVGFVTSNKDNCLITKVLNPK
;
A
#
# COMPACT_ATOMS: atom_id res chain seq x y z
N MET A 1 -4.82 44.40 31.30
CA MET A 1 -4.75 42.97 31.71
C MET A 1 -5.59 42.06 30.80
N MET A 2 -6.89 42.32 30.62
CA MET A 2 -7.80 41.48 29.80
C MET A 2 -7.40 41.31 28.32
N LYS A 3 -6.94 42.37 27.63
CA LYS A 3 -6.53 42.26 26.21
C LYS A 3 -5.33 41.34 25.99
N ARG A 4 -4.37 41.31 26.93
CA ARG A 4 -3.22 40.40 26.89
C ARG A 4 -3.66 38.95 27.12
N LEU A 5 -4.57 38.73 28.08
CA LEU A 5 -5.14 37.41 28.34
C LEU A 5 -5.93 36.87 27.13
N GLN A 6 -6.71 37.71 26.46
CA GLN A 6 -7.42 37.34 25.24
C GLN A 6 -6.47 36.98 24.09
N LEU A 7 -5.37 37.73 23.91
CA LEU A 7 -4.33 37.40 22.93
C LEU A 7 -3.63 36.07 23.25
N PHE A 8 -3.35 35.80 24.53
CA PHE A 8 -2.77 34.53 24.96
C PHE A 8 -3.72 33.35 24.71
N ILE A 9 -5.02 33.50 25.02
CA ILE A 9 -6.04 32.47 24.77
C ILE A 9 -6.21 32.22 23.27
N ALA A 10 -6.23 33.28 22.45
CA ALA A 10 -6.34 33.16 21.00
C ALA A 10 -5.11 32.44 20.40
N ALA A 11 -3.89 32.77 20.86
CA ALA A 11 -2.67 32.09 20.42
C ALA A 11 -2.67 30.60 20.80
N PHE A 12 -3.12 30.25 22.01
CA PHE A 12 -3.26 28.85 22.44
C PHE A 12 -4.30 28.09 21.63
N ALA A 13 -5.43 28.73 21.31
CA ALA A 13 -6.48 28.14 20.48
C ALA A 13 -5.99 27.87 19.06
N ILE A 14 -5.22 28.79 18.45
CA ILE A 14 -4.61 28.60 17.13
C ILE A 14 -3.56 27.48 17.14
N LEU A 15 -2.76 27.37 18.20
CA LEU A 15 -1.75 26.32 18.34
C LEU A 15 -2.39 24.93 18.51
N ALA A 16 -3.51 24.86 19.23
CA ALA A 16 -4.31 23.64 19.42
C ALA A 16 -5.11 23.25 18.18
N PHE A 17 -5.43 24.20 17.30
CA PHE A 17 -6.10 23.98 16.02
C PHE A 17 -5.10 23.72 14.89
N ASN A 18 -4.10 22.87 15.15
CA ASN A 18 -3.39 22.21 14.06
C ASN A 18 -4.19 20.95 13.72
N PRO A 19 -4.98 20.92 12.63
CA PRO A 19 -5.35 19.64 12.06
C PRO A 19 -4.03 19.05 11.58
N LEU A 20 -3.44 18.15 12.37
CA LEU A 20 -2.45 17.24 11.82
C LEU A 20 -3.20 16.49 10.72
N LEU A 21 -2.99 16.93 9.48
CA LEU A 21 -3.26 16.09 8.32
C LEU A 21 -2.36 14.89 8.53
N ALA A 22 -2.92 13.81 9.09
CA ALA A 22 -2.25 12.54 9.22
C ALA A 22 -2.02 12.04 7.79
N LEU A 23 -0.86 12.35 7.24
CA LEU A 23 -0.39 11.77 6.00
C LEU A 23 0.02 10.34 6.32
N ALA A 24 -0.91 9.42 6.08
CA ALA A 24 -0.68 7.99 6.19
C ALA A 24 -0.14 7.46 4.86
N SER A 25 1.09 7.85 4.53
CA SER A 25 1.89 7.22 3.48
C SER A 25 3.14 6.61 4.10
N ASP A 26 3.82 5.74 3.35
CA ASP A 26 5.14 5.26 3.76
C ASP A 26 6.11 6.44 3.89
N HIS A 27 6.99 6.37 4.89
CA HIS A 27 8.01 7.39 5.12
C HIS A 27 9.04 7.38 3.99
N ILE A 28 9.57 8.57 3.67
CA ILE A 28 10.69 8.71 2.72
C ILE A 28 11.90 7.94 3.27
N PRO A 29 12.59 7.12 2.46
CA PRO A 29 13.78 6.41 2.91
C PRO A 29 14.90 7.40 3.28
N LEU A 30 15.62 7.10 4.37
CA LEU A 30 16.75 7.92 4.87
C LEU A 30 18.11 7.45 4.33
N GLN A 31 18.11 6.39 3.53
CA GLN A 31 19.27 5.74 2.92
C GLN A 31 18.82 5.02 1.64
N ASP A 32 19.76 4.59 0.80
CA ASP A 32 19.46 3.97 -0.49
C ASP A 32 18.53 2.74 -0.39
N PHE A 33 18.73 1.89 0.63
CA PHE A 33 17.87 0.74 0.89
C PHE A 33 17.95 0.28 2.36
N CYS A 34 16.93 -0.46 2.81
CA CYS A 34 16.89 -1.09 4.13
C CYS A 34 16.21 -2.46 3.99
N VAL A 35 16.96 -3.51 3.66
CA VAL A 35 16.40 -4.86 3.46
C VAL A 35 15.77 -5.37 4.76
N ALA A 36 14.48 -5.70 4.73
CA ALA A 36 13.77 -6.21 5.89
C ALA A 36 14.35 -7.54 6.40
N ILE A 37 14.46 -7.68 7.71
CA ILE A 37 14.73 -8.96 8.38
C ILE A 37 13.48 -9.46 9.12
N ASN A 38 13.31 -10.78 9.14
CA ASN A 38 12.34 -11.43 10.01
C ASN A 38 12.95 -11.50 11.41
N ASP A 39 12.41 -10.72 12.33
CA ASP A 39 12.87 -10.74 13.72
C ASP A 39 12.35 -12.02 14.40
N THR A 40 13.21 -13.05 14.44
CA THR A 40 12.86 -14.40 14.94
C THR A 40 13.25 -14.60 16.40
N LYS A 41 13.74 -13.56 17.10
CA LYS A 41 14.19 -13.69 18.49
C LYS A 41 13.14 -13.16 19.46
N ASN A 42 12.88 -13.94 20.51
CA ASN A 42 12.08 -13.50 21.65
C ASN A 42 12.73 -12.26 22.28
N GLY A 43 12.04 -11.11 22.24
CA GLY A 43 12.58 -9.80 22.65
C GLY A 43 12.77 -8.79 21.52
N ALA A 44 12.34 -9.12 20.30
CA ALA A 44 12.19 -8.20 19.17
C ALA A 44 11.56 -6.85 19.58
N VAL A 45 12.17 -5.75 19.18
CA VAL A 45 11.61 -4.40 19.40
C VAL A 45 10.59 -4.10 18.31
N PHE A 46 9.43 -3.55 18.67
CA PHE A 46 8.41 -3.20 17.67
C PHE A 46 8.68 -1.80 17.09
N VAL A 47 8.75 -1.71 15.76
CA VAL A 47 8.96 -0.45 15.02
C VAL A 47 7.92 -0.29 13.90
N ASN A 48 7.72 0.93 13.41
CA ASN A 48 6.93 1.16 12.20
C ASN A 48 7.72 0.62 10.98
N GLY A 49 7.22 -0.45 10.35
CA GLY A 49 7.92 -1.15 9.27
C GLY A 49 8.68 -2.40 9.75
N LYS A 50 9.93 -2.56 9.30
CA LYS A 50 10.81 -3.70 9.64
C LYS A 50 12.23 -3.24 9.90
N PHE A 51 12.96 -4.00 10.71
CA PHE A 51 14.40 -3.79 10.88
C PHE A 51 15.18 -4.04 9.59
N CYS A 52 16.29 -3.32 9.45
CA CYS A 52 17.21 -3.48 8.33
C CYS A 52 18.27 -4.54 8.63
N LYS A 53 18.57 -5.36 7.63
CA LYS A 53 19.82 -6.12 7.50
C LYS A 53 21.01 -5.17 7.40
N ASP A 54 22.21 -5.61 7.79
CA ASP A 54 23.45 -4.87 7.49
C ASP A 54 23.54 -4.62 5.98
N PRO A 55 23.64 -3.37 5.51
CA PRO A 55 23.71 -3.04 4.10
C PRO A 55 24.83 -3.76 3.34
N LYS A 56 25.93 -4.10 4.01
CA LYS A 56 27.06 -4.84 3.41
C LYS A 56 26.73 -6.30 3.09
N LEU A 57 25.67 -6.84 3.69
CA LEU A 57 25.20 -8.20 3.45
C LEU A 57 24.07 -8.26 2.41
N ALA A 58 23.61 -7.11 1.93
CA ALA A 58 22.56 -7.05 0.92
C ALA A 58 23.06 -7.64 -0.41
N ASN A 59 22.17 -8.33 -1.12
CA ASN A 59 22.45 -8.91 -2.43
C ASN A 59 21.22 -8.83 -3.34
N ALA A 60 21.38 -9.21 -4.61
CA ALA A 60 20.34 -9.09 -5.62
C ALA A 60 19.04 -9.86 -5.28
N GLU A 61 19.15 -11.00 -4.60
CA GLU A 61 17.98 -11.82 -4.23
C GLU A 61 17.10 -11.14 -3.19
N ASP A 62 17.64 -10.18 -2.40
CA ASP A 62 16.84 -9.39 -1.46
C ASP A 62 15.82 -8.48 -2.20
N PHE A 63 16.03 -8.21 -3.50
CA PHE A 63 15.22 -7.29 -4.32
C PHE A 63 14.45 -8.01 -5.44
N PHE A 64 14.42 -9.34 -5.41
CA PHE A 64 13.92 -10.16 -6.52
C PHE A 64 12.72 -11.00 -6.13
N TYR A 65 11.79 -11.19 -7.06
CA TYR A 65 10.66 -12.11 -6.90
C TYR A 65 10.32 -12.80 -8.22
N LEU A 66 10.16 -14.11 -8.16
CA LEU A 66 9.73 -14.95 -9.28
C LEU A 66 8.27 -15.36 -9.14
N GLY A 67 7.60 -15.52 -10.28
CA GLY A 67 6.26 -16.12 -10.34
C GLY A 67 5.11 -15.13 -10.59
N LEU A 68 5.36 -13.83 -10.67
CA LEU A 68 4.35 -12.88 -11.17
C LEU A 68 4.01 -13.10 -12.65
N ASN A 69 4.90 -13.74 -13.41
CA ASN A 69 4.63 -14.15 -14.79
C ASN A 69 3.71 -15.39 -14.89
N ILE A 70 3.47 -16.10 -13.78
CA ILE A 70 2.73 -17.36 -13.78
C ILE A 70 1.27 -17.06 -13.35
N PRO A 71 0.27 -17.34 -14.22
CA PRO A 71 -1.13 -17.20 -13.84
C PRO A 71 -1.49 -18.11 -12.67
N ARG A 72 -2.32 -17.61 -11.75
CA ARG A 72 -2.83 -18.39 -10.62
C ARG A 72 -4.16 -19.07 -10.96
N ASN A 73 -4.44 -20.16 -10.24
CA ASN A 73 -5.68 -20.91 -10.38
C ASN A 73 -6.87 -20.06 -9.91
N THR A 74 -7.87 -19.89 -10.77
CA THR A 74 -9.09 -19.12 -10.50
C THR A 74 -10.32 -20.02 -10.28
N SER A 75 -10.15 -21.34 -10.15
CA SER A 75 -11.20 -22.31 -9.83
C SER A 75 -11.62 -22.23 -8.36
N ASN A 76 -12.15 -21.07 -7.98
CA ASN A 76 -12.70 -20.77 -6.66
C ASN A 76 -14.03 -20.01 -6.81
N SER A 77 -14.75 -19.82 -5.71
CA SER A 77 -16.11 -19.26 -5.72
C SER A 77 -16.21 -17.82 -6.24
N ILE A 78 -15.14 -17.04 -6.17
CA ILE A 78 -15.10 -15.65 -6.66
C ILE A 78 -14.52 -15.54 -8.08
N GLY A 79 -13.96 -16.62 -8.60
CA GLY A 79 -13.35 -16.65 -9.93
C GLY A 79 -12.16 -15.72 -10.07
N SER A 80 -11.43 -15.40 -9.00
CA SER A 80 -10.21 -14.60 -9.08
C SER A 80 -9.19 -15.02 -8.03
N THR A 81 -7.92 -14.76 -8.29
CA THR A 81 -6.83 -15.01 -7.32
C THR A 81 -5.84 -13.87 -7.35
N VAL A 82 -5.55 -13.30 -6.18
CA VAL A 82 -4.57 -12.23 -5.98
C VAL A 82 -3.25 -12.83 -5.52
N ASN A 83 -2.18 -12.62 -6.28
CA ASN A 83 -0.80 -12.88 -5.89
C ASN A 83 -0.14 -11.58 -5.42
N LEU A 84 -0.14 -11.34 -4.10
CA LEU A 84 0.45 -10.16 -3.46
C LEU A 84 1.97 -10.30 -3.36
N VAL A 85 2.68 -9.24 -3.73
CA VAL A 85 4.14 -9.12 -3.64
C VAL A 85 4.47 -7.81 -2.94
N ASN A 86 4.59 -7.88 -1.62
CA ASN A 86 4.97 -6.75 -0.78
C ASN A 86 6.30 -7.05 -0.06
N VAL A 87 6.63 -6.27 0.97
CA VAL A 87 7.85 -6.43 1.78
C VAL A 87 8.06 -7.85 2.34
N ALA A 88 6.99 -8.64 2.50
CA ALA A 88 7.08 -10.01 2.97
C ALA A 88 7.61 -10.98 1.89
N GLN A 89 7.42 -10.65 0.61
CA GLN A 89 7.92 -11.41 -0.53
C GLN A 89 9.23 -10.84 -1.09
N ILE A 90 9.39 -9.51 -1.08
CA ILE A 90 10.61 -8.81 -1.48
C ILE A 90 11.08 -7.96 -0.30
N SER A 91 12.00 -8.49 0.50
CA SER A 91 12.50 -7.82 1.72
C SER A 91 13.12 -6.45 1.42
N GLY A 92 13.71 -6.29 0.24
CA GLY A 92 14.28 -5.03 -0.26
C GLY A 92 13.27 -3.89 -0.47
N LEU A 93 11.96 -4.16 -0.52
CA LEU A 93 10.93 -3.12 -0.65
C LEU A 93 10.71 -2.31 0.63
N ASN A 94 11.26 -2.76 1.76
CA ASN A 94 11.12 -2.04 3.02
C ASN A 94 11.68 -0.62 2.90
N THR A 95 10.92 0.37 3.38
CA THR A 95 11.17 1.83 3.25
C THR A 95 11.02 2.44 1.85
N LEU A 96 10.77 1.64 0.80
CA LEU A 96 10.72 2.15 -0.59
C LEU A 96 9.32 2.59 -1.06
N GLY A 97 8.27 2.37 -0.26
CA GLY A 97 6.92 2.84 -0.57
C GLY A 97 6.26 2.14 -1.75
N LEU A 98 6.70 0.94 -2.11
CA LEU A 98 6.19 0.18 -3.25
C LEU A 98 5.71 -1.21 -2.82
N SER A 99 4.65 -1.67 -3.49
CA SER A 99 4.21 -3.07 -3.48
C SER A 99 3.57 -3.39 -4.83
N LEU A 100 3.50 -4.67 -5.17
CA LEU A 100 2.92 -5.16 -6.41
C LEU A 100 1.89 -6.24 -6.13
N ALA A 101 0.97 -6.42 -7.07
CA ALA A 101 0.09 -7.58 -7.10
C ALA A 101 -0.15 -8.00 -8.54
N ARG A 102 -0.29 -9.30 -8.77
CA ARG A 102 -0.95 -9.83 -9.97
C ARG A 102 -2.30 -10.36 -9.57
N VAL A 103 -3.33 -10.04 -10.35
CA VAL A 103 -4.66 -10.62 -10.18
C VAL A 103 -5.03 -11.36 -11.45
N ASP A 104 -5.34 -12.65 -11.31
CA ASP A 104 -5.88 -13.47 -12.39
C ASP A 104 -7.40 -13.62 -12.20
N TYR A 105 -8.16 -13.50 -13.27
CA TYR A 105 -9.62 -13.57 -13.28
C TYR A 105 -10.09 -14.70 -14.20
N ALA A 106 -11.05 -15.50 -13.73
CA ALA A 106 -11.80 -16.42 -14.54
C ALA A 106 -12.68 -15.66 -15.55
N PRO A 107 -12.82 -16.16 -16.78
CA PRO A 107 -13.68 -15.52 -17.76
C PRO A 107 -15.16 -15.58 -17.34
N TYR A 108 -15.94 -14.61 -17.80
CA TYR A 108 -17.41 -14.57 -17.64
C TYR A 108 -17.94 -14.58 -16.20
N GLY A 109 -17.21 -14.01 -15.25
CA GLY A 109 -17.72 -13.87 -13.87
C GLY A 109 -16.67 -13.72 -12.78
N GLY A 110 -15.38 -13.81 -13.11
CA GLY A 110 -14.32 -13.56 -12.15
C GLY A 110 -14.38 -12.15 -11.57
N LEU A 111 -14.29 -12.04 -10.24
CA LEU A 111 -14.42 -10.79 -9.51
C LEU A 111 -13.39 -10.71 -8.40
N ASN A 112 -12.71 -9.56 -8.30
CA ASN A 112 -12.02 -9.15 -7.09
C ASN A 112 -13.01 -8.24 -6.34
N PRO A 113 -13.61 -8.70 -5.22
CA PRO A 113 -14.73 -7.99 -4.58
C PRO A 113 -14.39 -6.55 -4.18
N PRO A 114 -15.40 -5.70 -3.93
CA PRO A 114 -15.17 -4.37 -3.37
C PRO A 114 -14.29 -4.42 -2.12
N HIS A 115 -13.16 -3.71 -2.16
CA HIS A 115 -12.18 -3.67 -1.08
C HIS A 115 -11.54 -2.28 -1.01
N THR A 116 -10.64 -2.08 -0.04
CA THR A 116 -9.93 -0.81 0.15
C THR A 116 -8.45 -1.05 0.42
N HIS A 117 -7.62 -0.07 0.06
CA HIS A 117 -6.23 0.02 0.45
C HIS A 117 -6.08 1.20 1.44
N PRO A 118 -6.07 0.95 2.76
CA PRO A 118 -6.18 2.02 3.75
C PRO A 118 -4.96 2.97 3.81
N ARG A 119 -3.85 2.62 3.13
CA ARG A 119 -2.58 3.35 3.19
C ARG A 119 -1.87 3.48 1.82
N ALA A 120 -2.55 3.15 0.72
CA ALA A 120 -1.92 3.17 -0.60
C ALA A 120 -2.93 3.47 -1.70
N THR A 121 -2.46 4.18 -2.72
CA THR A 121 -3.14 4.26 -4.02
C THR A 121 -2.72 3.10 -4.91
N GLU A 122 -3.58 2.70 -5.85
CA GLU A 122 -3.30 1.60 -6.79
C GLU A 122 -3.23 2.12 -8.23
N ILE A 123 -2.29 1.56 -9.00
CA ILE A 123 -2.26 1.67 -10.47
C ILE A 123 -2.39 0.27 -11.06
N LEU A 124 -3.34 0.10 -11.98
CA LEU A 124 -3.65 -1.17 -12.64
C LEU A 124 -3.26 -1.12 -14.12
N VAL A 125 -2.69 -2.23 -14.61
CA VAL A 125 -2.44 -2.47 -16.04
C VAL A 125 -3.05 -3.83 -16.39
N VAL A 126 -3.92 -3.85 -17.40
CA VAL A 126 -4.49 -5.10 -17.92
C VAL A 126 -3.51 -5.70 -18.92
N LEU A 127 -3.03 -6.91 -18.61
CA LEU A 127 -2.08 -7.64 -19.46
C LEU A 127 -2.76 -8.51 -20.51
N GLU A 128 -3.93 -9.07 -20.20
CA GLU A 128 -4.69 -9.96 -21.08
C GLU A 128 -6.19 -9.83 -20.80
N GLY A 129 -7.04 -10.02 -21.83
CA GLY A 129 -8.49 -10.04 -21.69
C GLY A 129 -9.14 -8.67 -21.64
N THR A 130 -10.27 -8.56 -20.96
CA THR A 130 -11.02 -7.30 -20.79
C THR A 130 -11.52 -7.24 -19.36
N LEU A 131 -11.32 -6.11 -18.68
CA LEU A 131 -11.67 -5.95 -17.27
C LEU A 131 -12.52 -4.70 -17.04
N TYR A 132 -13.67 -4.87 -16.38
CA TYR A 132 -14.47 -3.75 -15.88
C TYR A 132 -13.94 -3.35 -14.51
N VAL A 133 -13.36 -2.15 -14.42
CA VAL A 133 -12.80 -1.61 -13.18
C VAL A 133 -13.55 -0.36 -12.74
N GLY A 134 -13.50 -0.07 -11.46
CA GLY A 134 -13.99 1.19 -10.93
C GLY A 134 -13.66 1.38 -9.46
N PHE A 135 -13.85 2.60 -8.99
CA PHE A 135 -13.73 2.96 -7.59
C PHE A 135 -14.91 3.84 -7.18
N VAL A 136 -15.16 3.91 -5.88
CA VAL A 136 -16.25 4.69 -5.30
C VAL A 136 -15.66 5.85 -4.51
N THR A 137 -16.12 7.06 -4.80
CA THR A 137 -15.72 8.27 -4.05
C THR A 137 -16.29 8.25 -2.64
N SER A 138 -15.66 8.99 -1.72
CA SER A 138 -16.16 9.13 -0.35
C SER A 138 -17.37 10.07 -0.26
N ASN A 139 -18.01 10.07 0.91
CA ASN A 139 -19.18 10.88 1.28
C ASN A 139 -19.06 12.37 0.85
N LYS A 140 -20.10 13.02 0.31
CA LYS A 140 -21.54 12.66 0.36
C LYS A 140 -22.07 11.80 -0.77
N ASP A 141 -21.43 11.78 -1.93
CA ASP A 141 -22.11 11.32 -3.14
C ASP A 141 -21.89 9.83 -3.45
N ASN A 142 -20.90 9.17 -2.83
CA ASN A 142 -20.56 7.75 -3.06
C ASN A 142 -20.59 7.37 -4.55
N CYS A 143 -20.08 8.27 -5.40
CA CYS A 143 -20.18 8.16 -6.84
C CYS A 143 -19.26 7.04 -7.33
N LEU A 144 -19.83 6.14 -8.13
CA LEU A 144 -19.09 5.08 -8.83
C LEU A 144 -18.48 5.62 -10.12
N ILE A 145 -17.17 5.54 -10.23
CA ILE A 145 -16.41 5.91 -11.44
C ILE A 145 -15.83 4.64 -12.04
N THR A 146 -16.17 4.31 -13.29
CA THR A 146 -15.81 3.03 -13.91
C THR A 146 -15.29 3.16 -15.34
N LYS A 147 -14.57 2.14 -15.79
CA LYS A 147 -14.09 1.99 -17.16
C LYS A 147 -13.89 0.52 -17.51
N VAL A 148 -14.17 0.15 -18.76
CA VAL A 148 -13.71 -1.12 -19.34
C VAL A 148 -12.29 -0.92 -19.88
N LEU A 149 -11.35 -1.68 -19.34
CA LEU A 149 -9.94 -1.69 -19.75
C LEU A 149 -9.65 -2.90 -20.65
N ASN A 150 -8.78 -2.69 -21.63
CA ASN A 150 -8.23 -3.72 -22.51
C ASN A 150 -6.70 -3.58 -22.53
N PRO A 151 -5.95 -4.64 -22.83
CA PRO A 151 -4.54 -4.56 -23.21
C PRO A 151 -4.40 -3.57 -24.37
N LYS A 152 -3.34 -2.76 -24.34
CA LYS A 152 -2.96 -1.95 -25.49
C LYS A 152 -2.31 -2.79 -26.57
#